data_AF-A0A847F2T7-F1
#
_entry.id   AF-A0A847F2T7-F1
#
_cell.length_a   1.000
_cell.length_b   1.000
_cell.length_c   1.000
_cell.angle_alpha   90.00
_cell.angle_beta   90.00
_cell.angle_gamma   90.00
#
_symmetry.space_group_name_H-M   'P 1'
#
loop_
_entity.id
_entity.type
_entity.pdbx_description
1 polymer ?
#
loop_
_entity_poly.entity_id
_entity_poly.type
_entity_poly.pdbx_seq_one_letter_code
_entity_poly.pdbx_strand_id
1 'polypeptide(L)'
;MKAALLSLPTQVGVAALAIAQQTGGIAIMAAQILRRLLPPKIDRVEFFRNMYRMGVQSLPIVIATAFFTGGIMVIQAAPIVQSFNATHFVGWAALFTTFREIGPLLIALMFNGRVGANNTAELGTMVVTEQIDALRALAIDPITYLVVPRALSMAITMTALVILGDFFAIFGAIVT
;
A
#
# COMPACT_ATOMS: atom_id res chain seq x y z
N MET A 1 2.83 -31.17 -22.50
CA MET A 1 2.86 -32.58 -22.01
C MET A 1 4.29 -33.06 -21.67
N LYS A 2 5.10 -32.28 -20.95
CA LYS A 2 6.47 -32.65 -20.51
C LYS A 2 6.73 -32.46 -19.00
N ALA A 3 5.77 -31.91 -18.26
CA ALA A 3 5.91 -31.70 -16.82
C ALA A 3 5.67 -32.96 -15.97
N ALA A 4 5.08 -34.02 -16.55
CA ALA A 4 4.61 -35.20 -15.82
C ALA A 4 5.69 -36.27 -15.53
N LEU A 5 6.95 -36.07 -15.90
CA LEU A 5 8.04 -37.04 -15.71
C LEU A 5 9.24 -36.48 -14.93
N LEU A 6 9.08 -35.34 -14.25
CA LEU A 6 10.11 -34.85 -13.33
C LEU A 6 9.91 -35.51 -11.97
N SER A 7 10.95 -36.13 -11.44
CA SER A 7 10.96 -36.64 -10.07
C SER A 7 10.54 -35.54 -9.09
N LEU A 8 9.82 -35.89 -8.00
CA LEU A 8 9.38 -34.91 -6.98
C LEU A 8 10.50 -33.92 -6.57
N PRO A 9 11.77 -34.35 -6.39
CA PRO A 9 12.89 -33.45 -6.11
C PRO A 9 13.14 -32.41 -7.22
N THR A 10 13.00 -32.79 -8.49
CA THR A 10 13.24 -31.88 -9.62
C THR A 10 12.16 -30.82 -9.74
N GLN A 11 10.89 -31.16 -9.46
CA GLN A 11 9.79 -30.19 -9.46
C GLN A 11 9.98 -29.15 -8.35
N VAL A 12 10.36 -29.61 -7.15
CA VAL A 12 10.71 -28.73 -6.02
C VAL A 12 11.91 -27.86 -6.36
N GLY A 13 12.95 -28.41 -6.98
CA GLY A 13 14.12 -27.66 -7.42
C GLY A 13 13.79 -26.54 -8.41
N VAL A 14 12.96 -26.83 -9.43
CA VAL A 14 12.51 -25.82 -10.41
C VAL A 14 11.65 -24.73 -9.74
N ALA A 15 10.73 -25.12 -8.86
CA ALA A 15 9.90 -24.17 -8.14
C ALA A 15 10.71 -23.25 -7.22
N ALA A 16 11.68 -23.81 -6.49
CA ALA A 16 12.57 -23.05 -5.62
C ALA A 16 13.42 -22.04 -6.41
N LEU A 17 13.99 -22.46 -7.54
CA LEU A 17 14.74 -21.56 -8.42
C LEU A 17 13.87 -20.46 -9.03
N ALA A 18 12.63 -20.78 -9.43
CA ALA A 18 11.70 -19.80 -9.97
C ALA A 18 11.33 -18.73 -8.92
N ILE A 19 11.03 -19.14 -7.68
CA ILE A 19 10.76 -18.22 -6.57
C ILE A 19 11.99 -17.34 -6.31
N ALA A 20 13.18 -17.94 -6.21
CA ALA A 20 14.41 -17.19 -5.97
C ALA A 20 14.70 -16.15 -7.06
N GLN A 21 14.47 -16.49 -8.34
CA GLN A 21 14.63 -15.56 -9.46
C GLN A 21 13.61 -14.41 -9.42
N GLN A 22 12.34 -14.71 -9.14
CA GLN A 22 11.29 -13.68 -9.05
C GLN A 22 11.51 -12.74 -7.87
N THR A 23 11.78 -13.29 -6.68
CA THR A 23 12.09 -12.50 -5.49
C THR A 23 13.36 -11.68 -5.69
N GLY A 24 14.40 -12.24 -6.31
CA GLY A 24 15.62 -11.52 -6.67
C GLY A 24 15.37 -10.35 -7.60
N GLY A 25 14.55 -10.54 -8.64
CA GLY A 25 14.17 -9.46 -9.56
C GLY A 25 13.42 -8.32 -8.87
N ILE A 26 12.48 -8.65 -7.98
CA ILE A 26 11.73 -7.67 -7.17
C ILE A 26 12.69 -6.91 -6.24
N ALA A 27 13.60 -7.61 -5.56
CA ALA A 27 14.58 -7.01 -4.67
C ALA A 27 15.53 -6.05 -5.39
N ILE A 28 16.00 -6.43 -6.58
CA ILE A 28 16.85 -5.58 -7.43
C ILE A 28 16.09 -4.33 -7.87
N MET A 29 14.83 -4.46 -8.30
CA MET A 29 14.00 -3.32 -8.68
C MET A 29 13.74 -2.38 -7.50
N ALA A 30 13.43 -2.92 -6.32
CA ALA A 30 13.26 -2.14 -5.10
C ALA A 30 14.54 -1.38 -4.72
N ALA A 31 15.70 -2.03 -4.81
CA ALA A 31 17.00 -1.38 -4.58
C ALA A 31 17.29 -0.28 -5.60
N GLN A 32 16.91 -0.47 -6.88
CA GLN A 32 17.04 0.56 -7.90
C GLN A 32 16.15 1.77 -7.62
N ILE A 33 14.90 1.57 -7.18
CA ILE A 33 13.99 2.65 -6.77
C ILE A 33 14.61 3.44 -5.61
N LEU A 34 15.07 2.76 -4.57
CA LEU A 34 15.73 3.38 -3.41
C LEU A 34 16.97 4.19 -3.80
N ARG A 35 17.82 3.65 -4.67
CA ARG A 35 19.02 4.36 -5.16
C ARG A 35 18.66 5.59 -5.99
N ARG A 36 17.59 5.55 -6.77
CA ARG A 36 17.17 6.65 -7.66
C ARG A 36 16.35 7.72 -6.96
N LEU A 37 15.94 7.49 -5.72
CA LEU A 37 15.38 8.51 -4.84
C LEU A 37 16.43 9.55 -4.40
N LEU A 38 17.74 9.21 -4.43
CA LEU A 38 18.84 10.10 -4.05
C LEU A 38 19.92 10.15 -5.16
N PRO A 39 19.99 11.20 -6.03
CA PRO A 39 19.24 12.46 -6.04
C PRO A 39 17.87 12.34 -6.74
N PRO A 40 16.82 13.04 -6.26
CA PRO A 40 15.48 12.94 -6.81
C PRO A 40 15.38 13.67 -8.16
N LYS A 41 15.66 12.97 -9.25
CA LYS A 41 15.31 13.41 -10.61
C LYS A 41 13.89 12.96 -10.91
N ILE A 42 12.93 13.65 -10.32
CA ILE A 42 11.50 13.30 -10.37
C ILE A 42 10.77 14.32 -11.24
N ASP A 43 9.98 13.83 -12.18
CA ASP A 43 9.01 14.67 -12.87
C ASP A 43 7.92 15.10 -11.87
N ARG A 44 7.93 16.38 -11.51
CA ARG A 44 7.01 16.96 -10.52
C ARG A 44 5.56 16.87 -10.99
N VAL A 45 5.31 17.04 -12.29
CA VAL A 45 3.96 17.01 -12.84
C VAL A 45 3.38 15.61 -12.69
N GLU A 46 4.16 14.60 -13.05
CA GLU A 46 3.77 13.20 -12.89
C GLU A 46 3.55 12.82 -11.42
N PHE A 47 4.45 13.30 -10.55
CA PHE A 47 4.36 13.07 -9.11
C PHE A 47 3.05 13.62 -8.52
N PHE A 48 2.71 14.89 -8.76
CA PHE A 48 1.46 15.48 -8.25
C PHE A 48 0.22 14.84 -8.87
N ARG A 49 0.27 14.49 -10.17
CA ARG A 49 -0.81 13.78 -10.85
C ARG A 49 -1.10 12.43 -10.18
N ASN A 50 -0.04 11.69 -9.84
CA ASN A 50 -0.17 10.42 -9.13
C ASN A 50 -0.70 10.61 -7.70
N MET A 51 -0.22 11.61 -6.95
CA MET A 51 -0.77 11.92 -5.63
C MET A 51 -2.27 12.23 -5.66
N TYR A 52 -2.71 13.07 -6.60
CA TYR A 52 -4.14 13.40 -6.74
C TYR A 52 -4.96 12.16 -7.06
N ARG A 53 -4.55 11.40 -8.08
CA ARG A 53 -5.28 10.20 -8.53
C ARG A 53 -5.33 9.12 -7.46
N MET A 54 -4.21 8.84 -6.78
CA MET A 54 -4.13 7.80 -5.76
C MET A 54 -4.82 8.23 -4.46
N GLY A 55 -4.65 9.48 -4.05
CA GLY A 55 -5.17 10.01 -2.79
C GLY A 55 -6.67 10.23 -2.84
N VAL A 56 -7.13 11.10 -3.75
CA VAL A 56 -8.54 11.53 -3.80
C VAL A 56 -9.46 10.35 -4.07
N GLN A 57 -9.05 9.46 -4.98
CA GLN A 57 -9.86 8.28 -5.30
C GLN A 57 -9.91 7.27 -4.16
N SER A 58 -8.93 7.26 -3.25
CA SER A 58 -8.90 6.37 -2.08
C SER A 58 -9.61 6.95 -0.86
N LEU A 59 -9.98 8.24 -0.87
CA LEU A 59 -10.65 8.88 0.27
C LEU A 59 -11.92 8.15 0.73
N PRO A 60 -12.87 7.76 -0.15
CA PRO A 60 -14.13 7.16 0.31
C PRO A 60 -13.93 5.85 1.07
N ILE A 61 -13.00 5.00 0.60
CA ILE A 61 -12.73 3.72 1.26
C ILE A 61 -11.98 3.92 2.58
N VAL A 62 -11.02 4.85 2.64
CA VAL A 62 -10.27 5.16 3.88
C VAL A 62 -11.18 5.76 4.94
N ILE A 63 -12.01 6.73 4.56
CA ILE A 63 -12.96 7.39 5.48
C ILE A 63 -13.95 6.37 6.05
N ALA A 64 -14.57 5.56 5.18
CA ALA A 64 -15.55 4.57 5.61
C ALA A 64 -14.91 3.53 6.54
N THR A 65 -13.76 2.97 6.16
CA THR A 65 -13.07 1.97 6.99
C THR A 65 -12.66 2.56 8.33
N ALA A 66 -12.02 3.73 8.35
CA ALA A 66 -11.54 4.32 9.60
C ALA A 66 -12.68 4.72 10.55
N PHE A 67 -13.77 5.28 10.02
CA PHE A 67 -14.96 5.63 10.80
C PHE A 67 -15.55 4.40 11.51
N PHE A 68 -15.80 3.31 10.77
CA PHE A 68 -16.35 2.10 11.38
C PHE A 68 -15.36 1.42 12.32
N THR A 69 -14.08 1.41 11.98
CA THR A 69 -13.03 0.87 12.88
C THR A 69 -13.02 1.61 14.21
N GLY A 70 -13.08 2.95 14.22
CA GLY A 70 -13.11 3.74 15.45
C GLY A 70 -14.27 3.35 16.38
N GLY A 71 -15.49 3.27 15.84
CA GLY A 71 -16.67 2.87 16.62
C GLY A 71 -16.60 1.42 17.11
N ILE A 72 -16.18 0.48 16.26
CA ILE A 72 -16.00 -0.93 16.64
C ILE A 72 -15.00 -1.06 17.80
N MET A 73 -13.92 -0.27 17.79
CA MET A 73 -12.91 -0.32 18.85
C MET A 73 -13.45 0.20 20.19
N VAL A 74 -14.36 1.18 20.19
CA VAL A 74 -15.07 1.61 21.41
C VAL A 74 -15.94 0.50 21.97
N ILE A 75 -16.74 -0.15 21.12
CA ILE A 75 -17.62 -1.26 21.52
C ILE A 75 -16.80 -2.41 22.12
N GLN A 76 -15.63 -2.72 21.55
CA GLN A 76 -14.75 -3.78 22.04
C GLN A 76 -14.00 -3.38 23.32
N ALA A 77 -13.59 -2.12 23.46
CA ALA A 77 -12.85 -1.66 24.63
C ALA A 77 -13.74 -1.45 25.87
N ALA A 78 -15.01 -1.08 25.67
CA ALA A 78 -15.97 -0.80 26.75
C ALA A 78 -16.06 -1.90 27.83
N PRO A 79 -16.33 -3.18 27.51
CA PRO A 79 -16.46 -4.23 28.53
C PRO A 79 -15.14 -4.49 29.28
N ILE A 80 -13.99 -4.35 28.61
CA ILE A 80 -12.67 -4.50 29.24
C ILE A 80 -12.50 -3.45 30.32
N VAL A 81 -12.71 -2.18 29.97
CA VAL A 81 -12.51 -1.06 30.89
C VAL A 81 -13.55 -1.04 32.01
N GLN A 82 -14.79 -1.48 31.75
CA GLN A 82 -15.83 -1.67 32.75
C GLN A 82 -15.44 -2.71 33.81
N SER A 83 -14.75 -3.79 33.42
CA SER A 83 -14.31 -4.82 34.39
C SER A 83 -13.33 -4.29 35.45
N PHE A 84 -12.64 -3.18 35.15
CA PHE A 84 -11.75 -2.47 36.07
C PHE A 84 -12.40 -1.25 36.74
N ASN A 85 -13.72 -1.04 36.59
CA ASN A 85 -14.43 0.17 37.04
C ASN A 85 -13.81 1.49 36.52
N ALA A 86 -13.18 1.46 35.34
CA ALA A 86 -12.38 2.56 34.81
C ALA A 86 -13.04 3.26 33.61
N THR A 87 -14.38 3.35 33.57
CA THR A 87 -15.19 3.71 32.38
C THR A 87 -14.81 5.02 31.68
N HIS A 88 -14.18 5.96 32.37
CA HIS A 88 -13.65 7.19 31.77
C HIS A 88 -12.48 6.95 30.78
N PHE A 89 -11.85 5.77 30.80
CA PHE A 89 -10.74 5.41 29.92
C PHE A 89 -11.16 4.70 28.62
N VAL A 90 -12.46 4.50 28.37
CA VAL A 90 -12.93 3.76 27.18
C VAL A 90 -12.42 4.38 25.87
N GLY A 91 -12.53 5.70 25.72
CA GLY A 91 -12.04 6.40 24.54
C GLY A 91 -10.53 6.28 24.36
N TRP A 92 -9.76 6.36 25.46
CA TRP A 92 -8.31 6.17 25.43
C TRP A 92 -7.95 4.74 25.00
N ALA A 93 -8.58 3.72 25.61
CA ALA A 93 -8.30 2.32 25.31
C ALA A 93 -8.63 1.97 23.85
N ALA A 94 -9.74 2.50 23.32
CA ALA A 94 -10.13 2.29 21.92
C ALA A 94 -9.18 2.97 20.94
N LEU A 95 -8.87 4.25 21.15
CA LEU A 95 -8.09 5.05 20.19
C LEU A 95 -6.58 4.75 20.27
N PHE A 96 -6.06 4.35 21.43
CA PHE A 96 -4.65 3.98 21.58
C PHE A 96 -4.24 2.86 20.62
N THR A 97 -5.03 1.77 20.59
CA THR A 97 -4.79 0.62 19.71
C THR A 97 -5.11 0.96 18.25
N THR A 98 -6.11 1.81 18.03
CA THR A 98 -6.48 2.27 16.69
C THR A 98 -5.34 3.04 16.03
N PHE A 99 -4.72 4.01 16.71
CA PHE A 99 -3.66 4.82 16.10
C PHE A 99 -2.32 4.08 15.99
N ARG A 100 -2.00 3.17 16.92
CA ARG A 100 -0.71 2.45 16.86
C ARG A 100 -0.68 1.33 15.84
N GLU A 101 -1.80 0.64 15.65
CA GLU A 101 -1.79 -0.65 14.97
C GLU A 101 -2.90 -0.73 13.93
N ILE A 102 -4.16 -0.79 14.37
CA ILE A 102 -5.28 -1.22 13.54
C ILE A 102 -5.61 -0.19 12.44
N GLY A 103 -5.58 1.10 12.77
CA GLY A 103 -5.83 2.20 11.83
C GLY A 103 -4.82 2.18 10.68
N PRO A 104 -3.51 2.34 10.95
CA PRO A 104 -2.48 2.29 9.92
C PRO A 104 -2.50 0.98 9.11
N LEU A 105 -2.72 -0.17 9.76
CA LEU A 105 -2.75 -1.48 9.10
C LEU A 105 -3.92 -1.60 8.12
N LEU A 106 -5.14 -1.27 8.55
CA LEU A 106 -6.33 -1.38 7.70
C LEU A 106 -6.29 -0.37 6.55
N ILE A 107 -5.84 0.86 6.81
CA ILE A 107 -5.70 1.90 5.79
C ILE A 107 -4.65 1.47 4.75
N ALA A 108 -3.50 0.95 5.18
CA ALA A 108 -2.47 0.44 4.27
C ALA A 108 -2.99 -0.74 3.42
N LEU A 109 -3.73 -1.67 4.02
CA LEU A 109 -4.33 -2.81 3.32
C LEU A 109 -5.33 -2.36 2.24
N MET A 110 -6.26 -1.47 2.59
CA MET A 110 -7.28 -0.95 1.66
C MET A 110 -6.65 -0.11 0.54
N PHE A 111 -5.68 0.74 0.89
CA PHE A 111 -4.93 1.54 -0.07
C PHE A 111 -4.16 0.66 -1.06
N ASN A 112 -3.42 -0.34 -0.57
CA ASN A 112 -2.66 -1.25 -1.42
C ASN A 112 -3.58 -2.06 -2.35
N GLY A 113 -4.69 -2.60 -1.83
CA GLY A 113 -5.66 -3.33 -2.65
C GLY A 113 -6.17 -2.53 -3.84
N ARG A 114 -6.49 -1.25 -3.64
CA ARG A 114 -6.97 -0.37 -4.72
C ARG A 114 -5.84 0.13 -5.61
N VAL A 115 -4.86 0.82 -5.01
CA VAL A 115 -3.81 1.55 -5.74
C VAL A 115 -2.78 0.60 -6.33
N GLY A 116 -2.43 -0.47 -5.62
CA GLY A 116 -1.54 -1.52 -6.10
C GLY A 116 -2.12 -2.25 -7.32
N ALA A 117 -3.41 -2.63 -7.27
CA ALA A 117 -4.09 -3.24 -8.42
C ALA A 117 -4.16 -2.28 -9.61
N ASN A 118 -4.50 -1.00 -9.38
CA ASN A 118 -4.57 0.01 -10.43
C ASN A 118 -3.20 0.25 -11.10
N ASN A 119 -2.15 0.39 -10.30
CA ASN A 119 -0.78 0.57 -10.81
C ASN A 119 -0.28 -0.66 -11.56
N THR A 120 -0.60 -1.86 -11.08
CA THR A 120 -0.24 -3.12 -11.76
C THR A 120 -0.93 -3.24 -13.10
N ALA A 121 -2.23 -2.96 -13.17
CA ALA A 121 -2.99 -2.97 -14.41
C ALA A 121 -2.44 -1.92 -15.40
N GLU A 122 -2.16 -0.72 -14.94
CA GLU A 122 -1.65 0.36 -15.79
C GLU A 122 -0.25 0.05 -16.34
N LEU A 123 0.69 -0.38 -15.49
CA LEU A 123 2.01 -0.81 -15.95
C LEU A 123 1.91 -2.02 -16.89
N GLY A 124 1.02 -2.97 -16.63
CA GLY A 124 0.75 -4.10 -17.51
C GLY A 124 0.27 -3.65 -18.90
N THR A 125 -0.66 -2.69 -18.96
CA THR A 125 -1.09 -2.10 -20.23
C THR A 125 0.06 -1.39 -20.95
N MET A 126 0.92 -0.67 -20.22
CA MET A 126 2.08 0.00 -20.81
C MET A 126 3.13 -0.98 -21.37
N VAL A 127 3.23 -2.19 -20.79
CA VAL A 127 4.06 -3.28 -21.35
C VAL A 127 3.42 -3.81 -22.63
N VAL A 128 2.13 -4.16 -22.61
CA VAL A 128 1.44 -4.76 -23.77
C VAL A 128 1.34 -3.79 -24.96
N THR A 129 1.27 -2.49 -24.68
CA THR A 129 1.22 -1.42 -25.71
C THR A 129 2.60 -0.91 -26.11
N GLU A 130 3.68 -1.58 -25.66
CA GLU A 130 5.08 -1.24 -25.96
C GLU A 130 5.52 0.18 -25.54
N GLN A 131 4.73 0.87 -24.70
CA GLN A 131 5.06 2.22 -24.24
C GLN A 131 6.35 2.25 -23.42
N ILE A 132 6.63 1.18 -22.65
CA ILE A 132 7.88 1.07 -21.89
C ILE A 132 9.09 0.94 -22.83
N ASP A 133 8.95 0.19 -23.92
CA ASP A 133 10.02 0.02 -24.89
C ASP A 133 10.21 1.28 -25.76
N ALA A 134 9.13 2.00 -26.06
CA ALA A 134 9.19 3.32 -26.68
C ALA A 134 10.00 4.33 -25.84
N LEU A 135 9.82 4.34 -24.51
CA LEU A 135 10.65 5.18 -23.62
C LEU A 135 12.13 4.82 -23.73
N ARG A 136 12.46 3.51 -23.74
CA ARG A 136 13.84 3.04 -23.92
C ARG A 136 14.42 3.47 -25.28
N ALA A 137 13.63 3.42 -26.34
CA ALA A 137 14.03 3.86 -27.68
C ALA A 137 14.32 5.38 -27.73
N LEU A 138 13.66 6.17 -26.89
CA LEU A 138 13.91 7.60 -26.71
C LEU A 138 15.07 7.90 -25.74
N ALA A 139 15.84 6.89 -25.33
CA ALA A 139 16.88 7.00 -24.30
C ALA A 139 16.37 7.53 -22.94
N ILE A 140 15.08 7.33 -22.66
CA ILE A 140 14.46 7.69 -21.38
C ILE A 140 14.43 6.43 -20.51
N ASP A 141 14.93 6.56 -19.28
CA ASP A 141 14.92 5.49 -18.31
C ASP A 141 13.52 5.29 -17.69
N PRO A 142 12.81 4.19 -17.99
CA PRO A 142 11.42 4.01 -17.55
C PRO A 142 11.29 3.87 -16.03
N ILE A 143 12.32 3.39 -15.32
CA ILE A 143 12.25 3.23 -13.87
C ILE A 143 12.24 4.60 -13.19
N THR A 144 13.12 5.52 -13.64
CA THR A 144 13.18 6.88 -13.08
C THR A 144 11.95 7.71 -13.48
N TYR A 145 11.44 7.53 -14.70
CA TYR A 145 10.32 8.33 -15.21
C TYR A 145 8.94 7.84 -14.75
N LEU A 146 8.72 6.52 -14.64
CA LEU A 146 7.40 5.96 -14.29
C LEU A 146 7.35 5.41 -12.86
N VAL A 147 8.31 4.56 -12.49
CA VAL A 147 8.22 3.74 -11.26
C VAL A 147 8.54 4.56 -10.01
N VAL A 148 9.62 5.36 -10.05
CA VAL A 148 10.06 6.18 -8.90
C VAL A 148 9.01 7.21 -8.47
N PRO A 149 8.41 8.02 -9.36
CA PRO A 149 7.39 8.99 -8.96
C PRO A 149 6.16 8.32 -8.34
N ARG A 150 5.73 7.17 -8.88
CA ARG A 150 4.61 6.38 -8.34
C ARG A 150 4.93 5.81 -6.96
N ALA A 151 6.13 5.27 -6.77
CA ALA A 151 6.55 4.73 -5.47
C ALA A 151 6.57 5.82 -4.39
N LEU A 152 7.12 6.99 -4.72
CA LEU A 152 7.17 8.11 -3.78
C LEU A 152 5.78 8.69 -3.52
N SER A 153 4.94 8.85 -4.55
CA SER A 153 3.58 9.35 -4.39
C SER A 153 2.75 8.40 -3.52
N MET A 154 2.90 7.07 -3.69
CA MET A 154 2.24 6.08 -2.84
C MET A 154 2.66 6.21 -1.37
N ALA A 155 3.96 6.33 -1.08
CA ALA A 155 4.45 6.45 0.29
C ALA A 155 3.88 7.70 0.98
N ILE A 156 3.96 8.87 0.33
CA ILE A 156 3.49 10.14 0.89
C ILE A 156 1.96 10.14 1.03
N THR A 157 1.26 9.66 0.01
CA THR A 157 -0.21 9.59 0.03
C THR A 157 -0.70 8.64 1.11
N MET A 158 -0.04 7.50 1.31
CA MET A 158 -0.39 6.56 2.38
C MET A 158 -0.26 7.21 3.75
N THR A 159 0.85 7.90 4.03
CA THR A 159 1.02 8.64 5.30
C THR A 159 -0.07 9.69 5.49
N ALA A 160 -0.38 10.47 4.46
CA ALA A 160 -1.44 11.48 4.53
C ALA A 160 -2.83 10.86 4.77
N LEU A 161 -3.12 9.73 4.13
CA LEU A 161 -4.38 9.00 4.30
C LEU A 161 -4.52 8.35 5.68
N VAL A 162 -3.42 7.89 6.28
CA VAL A 162 -3.43 7.38 7.67
C VAL A 162 -3.81 8.50 8.63
N ILE A 163 -3.15 9.66 8.53
CA ILE A 163 -3.48 10.83 9.34
C ILE A 163 -4.95 11.25 9.16
N LEU A 164 -5.43 11.29 7.92
CA LEU A 164 -6.83 11.59 7.63
C LEU A 164 -7.76 10.54 8.23
N GLY A 165 -7.43 9.25 8.10
CA GLY A 165 -8.20 8.16 8.68
C GLY A 165 -8.29 8.25 10.20
N ASP A 166 -7.20 8.60 10.88
CA ASP A 166 -7.19 8.79 12.34
C ASP A 166 -8.22 9.83 12.79
N PHE A 167 -8.37 10.94 12.05
CA PHE A 167 -9.44 11.91 12.33
C PHE A 167 -10.83 11.28 12.22
N PHE A 168 -11.10 10.52 11.16
CA PHE A 168 -12.40 9.86 10.98
C PHE A 168 -12.64 8.72 11.98
N ALA A 169 -11.58 8.05 12.44
CA ALA A 169 -11.68 7.07 13.52
C ALA A 169 -12.08 7.72 14.85
N ILE A 170 -11.56 8.91 15.16
CA ILE A 170 -12.04 9.70 16.31
C ILE A 170 -13.53 10.02 16.16
N PHE A 171 -13.96 10.49 14.98
CA PHE A 171 -15.38 10.78 14.75
C PHE A 171 -16.27 9.54 14.95
N GLY A 172 -15.86 8.38 14.43
CA GLY A 172 -16.58 7.12 14.65
C GLY A 172 -16.64 6.73 16.12
N ALA A 173 -15.54 6.91 16.85
CA ALA A 173 -15.47 6.64 18.29
C ALA A 173 -16.33 7.59 19.13
N ILE A 174 -16.45 8.88 18.76
CA ILE A 174 -17.27 9.85 19.51
C ILE A 174 -18.77 9.58 19.31
N VAL A 175 -19.17 9.12 18.12
CA VAL A 175 -20.57 8.83 17.79
C VAL A 175 -21.07 7.55 18.49
N THR A 176 -20.16 6.68 18.91
CA THR A 176 -20.45 5.36 19.50
C THR A 176 -20.42 5.40 21.02
#